data_AF-A0A259SKB5-F1
#
_entry.id   AF-A0A259SKB5-F1
#
_cell.length_a   1.000
_cell.length_b   1.000
_cell.length_c   1.000
_cell.angle_alpha   90.00
_cell.angle_beta   90.00
_cell.angle_gamma   90.00
#
_symmetry.space_group_name_H-M   'P 1'
#
loop_
_entity.id
_entity.type
_entity.pdbx_description
1 polymer ?
#
loop_
_entity_poly.entity_id
_entity_poly.type
_entity_poly.pdbx_seq_one_letter_code
_entity_poly.pdbx_strand_id
1 'polypeptide(L)' 'MPKQKTHSGAKKRFKITGSGKLKKQQAGMRHNLELKSSRRTRRLNQDQVLSKADAKVAKKLLGR' A
#
# COMPACT_ATOMS: atom_id res chain seq x y z
N MET A 1 -25.12 9.09 17.09
CA MET A 1 -24.63 8.26 15.95
C MET A 1 -23.22 7.77 16.25
N PRO A 2 -22.94 6.46 16.10
CA PRO A 2 -21.58 5.95 16.20
C PRO A 2 -20.74 6.41 14.99
N LYS A 3 -19.48 6.80 15.24
CA LYS A 3 -18.53 7.17 14.17
C LYS A 3 -18.09 5.92 13.41
N GLN A 4 -17.93 6.03 12.09
CA GLN A 4 -17.36 4.95 11.29
C GLN A 4 -15.90 4.69 11.70
N LYS A 5 -15.59 3.46 12.11
CA LYS A 5 -14.23 3.05 12.44
C LYS A 5 -13.46 2.72 11.17
N THR A 6 -12.26 3.26 11.05
CA THR A 6 -11.35 2.89 9.95
C THR A 6 -10.81 1.48 10.15
N HIS A 7 -10.60 0.73 9.07
CA HIS A 7 -10.00 -0.60 9.16
C HIS A 7 -8.54 -0.52 9.62
N SER A 8 -8.26 -1.03 10.83
CA SER A 8 -6.95 -0.93 11.50
C SER A 8 -5.82 -1.52 10.66
N GLY A 9 -6.08 -2.60 9.92
CA GLY A 9 -5.09 -3.21 9.04
C GLY A 9 -4.81 -2.43 7.76
N ALA A 10 -5.79 -1.66 7.26
CA ALA A 10 -5.64 -0.84 6.05
C ALA A 10 -4.85 0.43 6.38
N LYS A 11 -5.16 1.05 7.53
CA LYS A 11 -4.44 2.22 8.06
C LYS A 11 -2.92 2.00 8.16
N LYS A 12 -2.49 0.78 8.50
CA LYS A 12 -1.06 0.44 8.65
C LYS A 12 -0.35 0.20 7.31
N ARG A 13 -1.07 -0.13 6.24
CA ARG A 13 -0.50 -0.61 4.97
C ARG A 13 -0.59 0.42 3.83
N PHE A 14 -1.54 1.35 3.91
CA PHE A 14 -1.77 2.34 2.87
C PHE A 14 -1.58 3.75 3.41
N LYS A 15 -0.87 4.59 2.63
CA LYS A 15 -0.67 6.01 2.94
C LYS A 15 -1.30 6.88 1.87
N ILE A 16 -1.96 7.96 2.28
CA ILE A 16 -2.50 8.97 1.37
C ILE A 16 -1.43 10.04 1.14
N THR A 17 -1.15 10.37 -0.12
CA THR A 17 -0.28 11.50 -0.50
C THR A 17 -1.03 12.82 -0.42
N GLY A 18 -0.33 13.96 -0.41
CA GLY A 18 -0.97 15.29 -0.46
C GLY A 18 -1.99 15.46 -1.61
N SER A 19 -1.74 14.84 -2.77
CA SER A 19 -2.67 14.87 -3.92
C SER A 19 -3.80 13.83 -3.86
N GLY A 20 -4.02 13.15 -2.73
CA GLY A 20 -5.11 12.17 -2.56
C GLY A 20 -4.88 10.77 -3.17
N LYS A 21 -3.71 10.48 -3.73
CA LYS A 21 -3.34 9.15 -4.23
C LYS A 21 -2.99 8.22 -3.06
N LEU A 22 -3.32 6.93 -3.20
CA LEU A 22 -2.93 5.89 -2.23
C LEU A 22 -1.61 5.25 -2.64
N LYS A 23 -0.67 5.17 -1.69
CA LYS A 23 0.62 4.49 -1.84
C LYS A 23 0.66 3.20 -1.00
N LYS A 24 1.38 2.20 -1.51
CA LYS A 24 1.75 0.97 -0.80
C LYS A 24 3.20 0.60 -1.05
N GLN A 25 3.80 -0.11 -0.11
CA GLN A 25 5.06 -0.83 -0.35
C GLN A 25 4.79 -2.03 -1.28
N GLN A 26 5.73 -2.35 -2.18
CA GLN A 26 5.58 -3.53 -3.04
C GLN A 26 5.80 -4.84 -2.25
N ALA A 27 5.20 -5.92 -2.74
CA ALA A 27 5.34 -7.25 -2.16
C ALA A 27 6.61 -7.96 -2.65
N GLY A 28 7.04 -9.00 -1.93
CA GLY A 28 8.18 -9.83 -2.33
C GLY A 28 9.55 -9.37 -1.83
N MET A 29 9.60 -8.50 -0.82
CA MET A 29 10.83 -7.98 -0.20
C MET A 29 11.15 -8.58 1.18
N ARG A 30 10.33 -9.52 1.68
CA ARG A 30 10.46 -10.02 3.05
C ARG A 30 11.37 -11.25 3.20
N HIS A 31 11.52 -12.06 2.16
CA HIS A 31 12.31 -13.30 2.18
C HIS A 31 12.81 -13.67 0.77
N ASN A 32 13.67 -14.68 0.68
CA ASN A 32 14.32 -15.18 -0.55
C ASN A 32 15.01 -14.05 -1.33
N LEU A 33 15.80 -13.24 -0.61
CA LEU A 33 16.52 -12.11 -1.21
C LEU A 33 17.82 -12.53 -1.90
N GLU A 34 18.44 -13.62 -1.44
CA GLU A 34 19.65 -14.21 -2.02
C GLU A 34 19.48 -14.54 -3.51
N LEU A 35 18.32 -15.12 -3.87
CA LEU A 35 17.99 -15.51 -5.25
C LEU A 35 17.58 -14.33 -6.13
N LYS A 36 17.30 -13.15 -5.56
CA LYS A 36 16.78 -12.00 -6.29
C LYS A 36 17.93 -11.07 -6.62
N SER A 37 18.08 -10.74 -7.90
CA SER A 37 19.06 -9.76 -8.32
C SER A 37 18.86 -8.41 -7.63
N SER A 38 19.95 -7.69 -7.35
CA SER A 38 19.93 -6.37 -6.73
C SER A 38 19.09 -5.35 -7.50
N ARG A 39 18.95 -5.53 -8.82
CA ARG A 39 18.06 -4.72 -9.67
C ARG A 39 16.59 -4.94 -9.29
N ARG A 40 16.18 -6.19 -9.05
CA ARG A 40 14.80 -6.54 -8.67
C ARG A 40 14.49 -6.03 -7.27
N THR A 41 15.39 -6.24 -6.30
CA THR A 41 15.18 -5.79 -4.91
C THR A 41 15.09 -4.27 -4.83
N ARG A 42 15.94 -3.52 -5.53
CA ARG A 42 15.85 -2.05 -5.60
C ARG A 42 14.51 -1.56 -6.13
N ARG A 43 13.97 -2.20 -7.17
CA ARG A 43 12.65 -1.86 -7.72
C ARG A 43 11.53 -2.14 -6.71
N LEU A 44 11.61 -3.27 -6.03
CA LEU A 44 10.63 -3.71 -5.03
C LEU A 44 10.64 -2.88 -3.73
N ASN A 45 11.74 -2.21 -3.41
CA ASN A 45 11.83 -1.38 -2.21
C ASN A 45 11.07 -0.05 -2.32
N GLN A 46 10.70 0.36 -3.54
CA GLN A 46 10.04 1.65 -3.76
C GLN A 46 8.53 1.56 -3.47
N ASP A 47 8.00 2.58 -2.79
CA ASP A 47 6.56 2.75 -2.64
C ASP A 47 5.91 3.09 -3.98
N GLN A 48 4.83 2.38 -4.30
CA GLN A 48 4.07 2.60 -5.54
C GLN A 48 2.66 3.07 -5.27
N VAL A 49 2.13 3.81 -6.24
CA VAL A 49 0.73 4.20 -6.27
C VAL A 49 -0.13 2.98 -6.55
N LEU A 50 -1.24 2.86 -5.84
CA LEU A 50 -2.21 1.78 -6.03
C LEU A 50 -2.86 1.87 -7.42
N SER A 51 -3.21 0.73 -7.99
CA SER A 51 -4.00 0.68 -9.22
C SER A 51 -5.36 1.38 -8.99
N LYS A 52 -5.96 1.92 -10.06
CA LYS A 52 -7.27 2.59 -9.96
C LYS A 52 -8.36 1.64 -9.42
N ALA A 53 -8.31 0.37 -9.81
CA ALA A 53 -9.27 -0.65 -9.37
C ALA A 53 -9.19 -0.88 -7.86
N ASP A 54 -7.99 -1.11 -7.33
CA ASP A 54 -7.78 -1.39 -5.90
C ASP A 54 -8.00 -0.14 -5.04
N ALA A 55 -7.73 1.04 -5.59
CA ALA A 55 -7.85 2.31 -4.87
C ALA A 55 -9.28 2.56 -4.38
N LYS A 56 -10.29 2.13 -5.13
CA LYS A 56 -11.70 2.25 -4.75
C LYS A 56 -12.01 1.45 -3.47
N VAL A 57 -11.54 0.21 -3.41
CA VAL A 57 -11.74 -0.67 -2.25
C VAL A 57 -10.96 -0.16 -1.04
N ALA A 58 -9.70 0.23 -1.24
CA ALA A 58 -8.85 0.72 -0.16
C ALA A 58 -9.36 2.02 0.48
N LYS A 59 -9.96 2.94 -0.31
CA LYS A 59 -10.60 4.15 0.23
C LYS A 59 -11.78 3.84 1.14
N LYS A 60 -12.66 2.90 0.73
CA LYS A 60 -13.79 2.44 1.57
C LYS A 60 -13.32 1.87 2.91
N LEU A 61 -12.23 1.12 2.93
CA LEU A 61 -11.64 0.58 4.16
C LEU A 61 -11.08 1.66 5.11
N LEU A 62 -10.64 2.79 4.54
CA LEU A 62 -10.12 3.93 5.28
C LEU A 62 -11.21 4.93 5.69
N GLY A 63 -12.47 4.68 5.33
CA GLY A 63 -13.60 5.58 5.62
C GLY A 63 -13.49 6.92 4.89
N ARG A 64 -12.99 6.90 3.65
CA ARG A 64 -12.75 8.07 2.80
C ARG A 64 -13.33 7.89 1.41
#